data_AF-A0A9X2LRI5-F1
#
_entry.id   AF-A0A9X2LRI5-F1
#
_cell.length_a   1.000
_cell.length_b   1.000
_cell.length_c   1.000
_cell.angle_alpha   90.00
_cell.angle_beta   90.00
_cell.angle_gamma   90.00
#
_symmetry.space_group_name_H-M   'P 1'
#
loop_
_entity.id
_entity.type
_entity.pdbx_description
1 polymer ?
#
loop_
_entity_poly.entity_id
_entity_poly.type
_entity_poly.pdbx_seq_one_letter_code
_entity_poly.pdbx_strand_id
1 'polypeptide(L)'
;MERGTPMGPFDYVIVGAGSAGSVLAARLTEEPGVRVLLLEAGGADTNENIKAPAGLGLLFHSEVDWDYRTVEQEAAGRTFYWPRGKTLGGSSSTNVMLYARGTTGAPSTTSSARTPSPACGAGTVGQLP
;
A
#
# COMPACT_ATOMS: atom_id res chain seq x y z
N MET A 1 -11.99 27.32 14.16
CA MET A 1 -11.00 27.01 13.11
C MET A 1 -9.66 27.49 13.62
N GLU A 2 -8.95 26.64 14.36
CA GLU A 2 -7.68 26.99 14.98
C GLU A 2 -6.60 26.97 13.89
N ARG A 3 -6.00 28.13 13.59
CA ARG A 3 -4.88 28.22 12.64
C ARG A 3 -3.67 27.62 13.33
N GLY A 4 -3.24 26.43 12.89
CA GLY A 4 -2.02 25.80 13.36
C GLY A 4 -0.80 26.71 13.19
N THR A 5 0.13 26.62 14.13
CA THR A 5 1.40 27.35 14.16
C THR A 5 2.11 27.24 12.81
N PRO A 6 2.65 28.34 12.24
CA PRO A 6 3.38 28.27 10.98
C PRO A 6 4.63 27.40 11.15
N MET A 7 4.54 26.18 10.64
CA MET A 7 5.69 25.28 10.53
C MET A 7 6.69 25.90 9.56
N GLY A 8 7.99 25.79 9.87
CA GLY A 8 9.01 26.12 8.87
C GLY A 8 8.87 25.24 7.62
N PRO A 9 9.51 25.61 6.49
CA PRO A 9 9.26 24.97 5.19
C PRO A 9 9.55 23.45 5.17
N PHE A 10 8.65 22.64 4.63
CA PHE A 10 8.90 21.20 4.46
C PHE A 10 9.79 20.91 3.26
N ASP A 11 10.65 19.90 3.34
CA ASP A 11 11.49 19.43 2.23
C ASP A 11 10.70 18.52 1.29
N TYR A 12 9.79 17.72 1.87
CA TYR A 12 8.91 16.82 1.13
C TYR A 12 7.46 16.98 1.58
N VAL A 13 6.55 16.96 0.60
CA VAL A 13 5.12 16.84 0.85
C VAL A 13 4.65 15.53 0.22
N ILE A 14 4.17 14.62 1.05
CA ILE A 14 3.62 13.34 0.62
C ILE A 14 2.10 13.41 0.75
N VAL A 15 1.40 13.18 -0.36
CA VAL A 15 -0.06 13.15 -0.41
C VAL A 15 -0.51 11.69 -0.38
N GLY A 16 -1.14 11.30 0.72
CA GLY A 16 -1.62 9.96 1.03
C GLY A 16 -0.66 9.21 1.95
N ALA A 17 -1.13 8.85 3.16
CA ALA A 17 -0.46 7.97 4.12
C ALA A 17 -0.80 6.49 3.89
N GLY A 18 -1.01 6.09 2.63
CA GLY A 18 -1.21 4.69 2.26
C GLY A 18 0.07 3.84 2.38
N SER A 19 0.02 2.61 1.85
CA SER A 19 1.13 1.65 1.97
C SER A 19 2.49 2.18 1.50
N ALA A 20 2.53 2.92 0.39
CA ALA A 20 3.77 3.52 -0.11
C ALA A 20 4.13 4.81 0.62
N GLY A 21 3.15 5.70 0.84
CA GLY A 21 3.38 7.00 1.45
C GLY A 21 3.87 6.91 2.89
N SER A 22 3.32 5.99 3.68
CA SER A 22 3.79 5.75 5.06
C SER A 22 5.23 5.25 5.09
N VAL A 23 5.61 4.36 4.18
CA VAL A 23 7.00 3.85 4.07
C VAL A 23 7.94 4.97 3.62
N LEU A 24 7.56 5.75 2.62
CA LEU A 24 8.37 6.88 2.14
C LEU A 24 8.59 7.93 3.23
N ALA A 25 7.52 8.30 3.95
CA ALA A 25 7.61 9.24 5.06
C ALA A 25 8.60 8.74 6.12
N ALA A 26 8.43 7.50 6.57
CA ALA A 26 9.31 6.89 7.56
C ALA A 26 10.79 6.91 7.12
N ARG A 27 11.07 6.51 5.87
CA ARG A 27 12.44 6.47 5.33
C ARG A 27 13.06 7.85 5.17
N LEU A 28 12.32 8.82 4.64
CA LEU A 28 12.84 10.18 4.46
C LEU A 28 13.15 10.85 5.80
N THR A 29 12.35 10.57 6.84
CA THR A 29 12.59 11.12 8.19
C THR A 29 13.72 10.44 8.97
N GLU A 30 14.34 9.38 8.44
CA GLU A 30 15.56 8.81 9.03
C GLU A 30 16.75 9.77 8.92
N GLU A 31 16.76 10.64 7.91
CA GLU A 31 17.82 11.64 7.70
C GLU A 31 17.63 12.86 8.62
N PRO A 32 18.59 13.15 9.52
CA PRO A 32 18.48 14.28 10.43
C PRO A 32 18.37 15.61 9.67
N GLY A 33 17.33 16.38 9.97
CA GLY A 33 17.08 17.68 9.35
C GLY A 33 16.09 17.67 8.19
N VAL A 34 15.71 16.49 7.66
CA VAL A 34 14.64 16.38 6.67
C VAL A 34 13.27 16.54 7.35
N ARG A 35 12.46 17.46 6.83
CA ARG A 35 11.09 17.70 7.28
C ARG A 35 10.09 17.23 6.24
N VAL A 36 9.27 16.27 6.63
CA VAL A 36 8.21 15.70 5.78
C VAL A 36 6.85 16.16 6.27
N LEU A 37 6.02 16.69 5.37
CA LEU A 37 4.59 16.84 5.56
C LEU A 37 3.87 15.64 4.94
N LEU A 38 3.19 14.85 5.75
CA LEU A 38 2.36 13.74 5.31
C LEU A 38 0.88 14.12 5.43
N LEU A 39 0.17 14.17 4.31
CA LEU A 39 -1.25 14.50 4.25
C LEU A 39 -2.08 13.24 4.02
N GLU A 40 -3.05 12.97 4.87
CA GLU A 40 -4.00 11.87 4.71
C GLU A 40 -5.43 12.39 4.84
N ALA A 41 -6.32 11.93 3.96
CA ALA A 41 -7.71 12.35 3.95
C ALA A 41 -8.57 11.56 4.94
N GLY A 42 -8.15 10.33 5.26
CA GLY A 42 -8.74 9.52 6.31
C GLY A 42 -8.34 9.94 7.72
N GLY A 43 -9.01 9.31 8.69
CA GLY A 43 -8.67 9.45 10.11
C GLY A 43 -7.47 8.60 10.51
N ALA A 44 -7.19 8.60 11.81
CA ALA A 44 -6.24 7.65 12.39
C ALA A 44 -6.78 6.22 12.31
N ASP A 45 -5.86 5.25 12.27
CA ASP A 45 -6.16 3.82 12.30
C ASP A 45 -6.55 3.36 13.72
N THR A 46 -7.74 3.79 14.17
CA THR A 46 -8.26 3.50 15.51
C THR A 46 -9.38 2.47 15.52
N ASN A 47 -9.98 2.14 14.37
CA ASN A 47 -11.04 1.14 14.28
C ASN A 47 -10.49 -0.26 14.62
N GLU A 48 -11.05 -0.92 15.63
CA GLU A 48 -10.56 -2.22 16.10
C GLU A 48 -10.62 -3.32 15.04
N ASN A 49 -11.56 -3.22 14.10
CA ASN A 49 -11.72 -4.17 13.01
C ASN A 49 -10.55 -4.12 12.01
N ILE A 50 -9.76 -3.03 11.97
CA ILE A 50 -8.53 -2.95 11.18
C ILE A 50 -7.46 -3.88 11.77
N LYS A 51 -7.39 -3.96 13.09
CA LYS A 51 -6.39 -4.76 13.81
C LYS A 51 -6.72 -6.26 13.78
N ALA A 52 -8.00 -6.59 13.57
CA ALA A 52 -8.50 -7.95 13.55
C ALA A 52 -8.67 -8.45 12.10
N PRO A 53 -7.92 -9.47 11.67
CA PRO A 53 -8.07 -10.11 10.35
C PRO A 53 -9.52 -10.46 9.97
N ALA A 54 -10.26 -11.02 10.92
CA ALA A 54 -11.64 -11.44 10.74
C ALA A 54 -12.61 -10.25 10.64
N GLY A 55 -12.18 -9.05 11.04
CA GLY A 55 -12.97 -7.81 11.02
C GLY A 55 -13.06 -7.15 9.65
N LEU A 56 -12.31 -7.62 8.64
CA LEU A 56 -12.24 -6.98 7.30
C LEU A 56 -13.62 -6.71 6.69
N GLY A 57 -14.55 -7.66 6.77
CA GLY A 57 -15.89 -7.51 6.19
C GLY A 57 -16.68 -6.34 6.79
N LEU A 58 -16.38 -5.95 8.04
CA LEU A 58 -17.01 -4.82 8.73
C LEU A 58 -16.41 -3.46 8.33
N LEU A 59 -15.28 -3.45 7.63
CA LEU A 59 -14.64 -2.23 7.15
C LEU A 59 -15.22 -1.75 5.83
N PHE A 60 -15.88 -2.62 5.08
CA PHE A 60 -16.51 -2.28 3.80
C PHE A 60 -17.69 -1.33 3.98
N HIS A 61 -17.79 -0.33 3.10
CA HIS A 61 -18.80 0.75 3.18
C HIS A 61 -18.80 1.54 4.50
N SER A 62 -17.72 1.46 5.29
CA SER A 62 -17.56 2.20 6.54
C SER A 62 -16.84 3.53 6.30
N GLU A 63 -16.67 4.32 7.36
CA GLU A 63 -15.94 5.59 7.32
C GLU A 63 -14.46 5.47 6.92
N VAL A 64 -13.86 4.29 7.07
CA VAL A 64 -12.46 4.01 6.67
C VAL A 64 -12.36 3.44 5.26
N ASP A 65 -13.44 3.48 4.49
CA ASP A 65 -13.47 3.13 3.08
C ASP A 65 -13.82 4.38 2.24
N TRP A 66 -13.15 4.54 1.11
CA TRP A 66 -13.52 5.52 0.12
C TRP A 66 -14.86 5.19 -0.56
N ASP A 67 -15.29 3.93 -0.50
CA ASP A 67 -16.54 3.43 -1.07
C ASP A 67 -16.73 3.82 -2.54
N TYR A 68 -15.65 3.68 -3.32
CA TYR A 68 -15.70 4.01 -4.73
C TYR A 68 -16.63 3.06 -5.48
N ARG A 69 -17.24 3.60 -6.53
CA ARG A 69 -17.98 2.82 -7.51
C ARG A 69 -17.39 3.07 -8.88
N THR A 70 -17.30 2.01 -9.68
CA THR A 70 -17.00 2.18 -11.09
C THR A 70 -18.15 2.89 -11.80
N VAL A 71 -17.85 3.45 -12.97
CA VAL A 71 -18.90 3.67 -13.98
C VAL A 71 -19.50 2.33 -14.42
N GLU A 72 -20.64 2.38 -15.10
CA GLU A 72 -21.25 1.17 -15.66
C GLU A 72 -20.27 0.48 -16.62
N GLN A 73 -20.05 -0.82 -16.41
CA GLN A 73 -19.17 -1.61 -17.25
C GLN A 73 -20.00 -2.26 -18.35
N GLU A 74 -19.66 -1.99 -19.62
CA GLU A 74 -20.39 -2.47 -20.80
C GLU A 74 -20.64 -3.99 -20.76
N ALA A 75 -19.60 -4.77 -20.42
CA ALA A 75 -19.69 -6.23 -20.36
C ALA A 75 -20.58 -6.78 -19.24
N ALA A 76 -20.95 -5.97 -18.25
CA ALA A 76 -21.71 -6.39 -17.08
C ALA A 76 -23.04 -5.64 -16.89
N GLY A 77 -23.27 -4.53 -17.62
CA GLY A 77 -24.47 -3.69 -17.50
C GLY A 77 -24.71 -3.15 -16.08
N ARG A 78 -23.65 -2.99 -15.29
CA ARG A 78 -23.75 -2.51 -13.89
C ARG A 78 -22.48 -1.84 -13.39
N THR A 79 -22.60 -1.15 -12.26
CA THR A 79 -21.47 -0.63 -11.49
C THR A 79 -20.94 -1.67 -10.51
N PHE A 80 -19.67 -1.53 -10.14
CA PHE A 80 -19.00 -2.35 -9.14
C PHE A 80 -18.53 -1.49 -7.99
N TYR A 81 -18.72 -2.00 -6.77
CA TYR A 81 -18.10 -1.49 -5.57
C TYR A 81 -16.59 -1.80 -5.61
N TRP A 82 -15.78 -0.79 -5.32
CA TRP A 82 -14.32 -0.85 -5.35
C TRP A 82 -13.74 -0.32 -4.03
N PRO A 83 -13.61 -1.18 -3.00
CA PRO A 83 -13.12 -0.75 -1.69
C PRO A 83 -11.70 -0.21 -1.79
N ARG A 84 -11.46 0.94 -1.15
CA ARG A 84 -10.11 1.50 -0.95
C ARG A 84 -10.02 2.09 0.45
N GLY A 85 -9.06 1.65 1.24
CA GLY A 85 -8.85 2.21 2.58
C GLY A 85 -8.62 3.73 2.59
N LYS A 86 -9.37 4.41 3.45
CA LYS A 86 -9.37 5.85 3.73
C LYS A 86 -9.07 6.06 5.23
N THR A 87 -7.83 5.80 5.60
CA THR A 87 -7.30 5.90 6.97
C THR A 87 -5.77 5.96 6.90
N LEU A 88 -5.09 6.31 7.99
CA LEU A 88 -3.64 6.10 8.08
C LEU A 88 -3.30 4.63 7.79
N GLY A 89 -2.31 4.39 6.92
CA GLY A 89 -2.02 3.06 6.36
C GLY A 89 -2.79 2.75 5.08
N GLY A 90 -3.89 3.45 4.79
CA GLY A 90 -4.70 3.33 3.58
C GLY A 90 -5.16 1.90 3.33
N SER A 91 -5.02 1.43 2.09
CA SER A 91 -5.48 0.08 1.74
C SER A 91 -4.71 -1.07 2.41
N SER A 92 -3.52 -0.84 2.99
CA SER A 92 -2.89 -1.89 3.81
C SER A 92 -3.59 -2.12 5.15
N SER A 93 -4.29 -1.11 5.67
CA SER A 93 -5.13 -1.23 6.87
C SER A 93 -6.49 -1.87 6.57
N THR A 94 -6.86 -2.05 5.30
CA THR A 94 -8.14 -2.64 4.89
C THR A 94 -7.94 -3.79 3.89
N ASN A 95 -6.82 -4.51 3.97
CA ASN A 95 -6.51 -5.62 3.06
C ASN A 95 -6.87 -6.99 3.67
N VAL A 96 -6.72 -8.04 2.87
CA VAL A 96 -6.87 -9.45 3.29
C VAL A 96 -5.59 -10.05 3.90
N MET A 97 -4.58 -9.22 4.18
CA MET A 97 -3.24 -9.58 4.71
C MET A 97 -2.46 -10.62 3.88
N LEU A 98 -2.85 -10.82 2.62
CA LEU A 98 -2.14 -11.74 1.75
C LEU A 98 -0.79 -11.16 1.36
N TYR A 99 0.28 -11.91 1.62
CA TYR A 99 1.60 -11.64 1.06
C TYR A 99 1.83 -12.51 -0.17
N ALA A 100 2.03 -11.87 -1.31
CA ALA A 100 2.37 -12.53 -2.57
C ALA A 100 3.42 -11.71 -3.32
N ARG A 101 4.30 -12.41 -4.05
CA ARG A 101 5.29 -11.81 -4.95
C ARG A 101 4.97 -12.24 -6.38
N GLY A 102 5.18 -11.33 -7.34
CA GLY A 102 5.07 -11.66 -8.75
C GLY A 102 6.07 -12.74 -9.17
N THR A 103 5.69 -13.57 -10.14
CA THR A 103 6.59 -14.56 -10.74
C THR A 103 7.52 -13.91 -11.75
N THR A 104 8.70 -14.50 -11.98
CA THR A 104 9.71 -13.97 -12.91
C THR A 104 9.27 -14.03 -14.38
N GLY A 105 8.35 -14.93 -14.73
CA GLY A 105 7.82 -15.08 -16.08
C GLY A 105 6.66 -14.14 -16.42
N ALA A 106 6.13 -13.40 -15.45
CA ALA A 106 5.16 -12.35 -15.73
C ALA A 106 5.87 -11.18 -16.43
N PRO A 107 5.33 -10.64 -17.54
CA PRO A 107 5.92 -9.49 -18.21
C PRO A 107 5.99 -8.30 -17.25
N SER A 108 7.17 -7.97 -16.74
CA SER A 108 7.40 -6.73 -16.00
C SER A 108 7.74 -5.63 -16.99
N THR A 109 6.88 -4.62 -17.11
CA THR A 109 7.11 -3.46 -18.00
C THR A 109 8.15 -2.47 -17.47
N THR A 110 8.70 -2.70 -16.29
CA THR A 110 9.78 -1.89 -15.73
C THR A 110 11.11 -2.24 -16.39
N SER A 111 11.77 -1.24 -16.98
CA SER A 111 13.09 -1.38 -17.62
C SER A 111 14.13 -1.86 -16.60
N SER A 112 14.52 -3.13 -16.72
CA SER A 112 15.80 -3.74 -16.32
C SER A 112 16.54 -3.19 -15.08
N ALA A 113 16.64 -4.02 -14.04
CA ALA A 113 17.90 -4.29 -13.32
C ALA A 113 17.70 -5.49 -12.37
N ARG A 114 17.55 -6.68 -12.95
CA ARG A 114 17.75 -7.91 -12.19
C ARG A 114 19.21 -8.29 -12.41
N THR A 115 20.09 -7.95 -11.47
CA THR A 115 21.35 -8.69 -11.33
C THR A 115 20.99 -10.18 -11.23
N PRO A 116 21.60 -11.06 -12.03
CA PRO A 116 21.35 -12.48 -11.88
C PRO A 116 21.81 -12.90 -10.48
N SER A 117 20.88 -13.39 -9.66
CA SER A 117 21.26 -14.15 -8.48
C SER A 117 22.09 -15.33 -8.95
N PRO A 118 23.26 -15.63 -8.35
CA PRO A 118 23.97 -16.85 -8.68
C PRO A 118 23.02 -18.03 -8.43
N ALA A 119 22.97 -18.92 -9.40
CA ALA A 119 22.12 -20.08 -9.41
C ALA A 119 22.22 -20.82 -8.06
N CYS A 120 21.05 -21.11 -7.46
CA CYS A 120 20.93 -22.26 -6.58
C CYS A 120 21.39 -23.46 -7.41
N GLY A 121 22.54 -24.02 -7.07
CA GLY A 121 23.13 -25.15 -7.79
C GLY A 121 22.14 -26.30 -7.81
N ALA A 122 21.58 -26.59 -8.97
CA ALA A 122 21.02 -27.90 -9.24
C ALA A 122 22.18 -28.89 -9.25
N GLY A 123 22.45 -29.49 -8.09
CA GLY A 123 23.33 -30.64 -7.99
C GLY A 123 22.79 -31.76 -8.87
N THR A 124 23.47 -32.02 -9.98
CA THR A 124 23.36 -33.28 -10.71
C THR A 124 23.60 -34.42 -9.73
N VAL A 125 22.56 -35.20 -9.44
CA VAL A 125 22.71 -36.51 -8.82
C VAL A 125 23.52 -37.35 -9.81
N GLY A 126 24.77 -37.61 -9.47
CA GLY A 126 25.64 -38.53 -10.19
C GLY A 126 25.02 -39.92 -10.16
N GLN A 127 24.76 -40.45 -11.34
CA GLN A 127 24.46 -41.86 -11.54
C GLN A 127 25.79 -42.61 -11.35
N LEU A 128 25.94 -43.28 -10.20
CA LEU A 128 27.03 -44.21 -9.93
C LEU A 128 26.66 -45.61 -10.49
N PRO A 129 27.65 -46.42 -10.89
CA PRO A 129 27.52 -47.57 -11.80
C PRO A 129 26.67 -48.71 -11.25
#